data_AF-A0A2S4KZZ3-F1
#
_entry.id   AF-A0A2S4KZZ3-F1
#
_cell.length_a   1.000
_cell.length_b   1.000
_cell.length_c   1.000
_cell.angle_alpha   90.00
_cell.angle_beta   90.00
_cell.angle_gamma   90.00
#
_symmetry.space_group_name_H-M   'P 1'
#
loop_
_entity.id
_entity.type
_entity.pdbx_description
1 polymer ?
#
loop_
_entity_poly.entity_id
_entity_poly.type
_entity_poly.pdbx_seq_one_letter_code
_entity_poly.pdbx_strand_id
1 'polypeptide(L)'
;MDHEKILETAFADPNNTAITLPPANVNKEIFNLKKDGAKETFVRVSDQKTWKDASQYTKVIEQVLLDHDTGRAIFIGVDEVEAPDGRKILRGQEQPRFHVEHSVAGNESEPLNIWRIVHLDNDEDGGLRETFGNMAESPYLREFSEVYIREDLGRELTRLEVSQ
;
A
#
# COMPACT_ATOMS: atom_id res chain seq x y z
N MET A 1 20.83 3.75 22.50
CA MET A 1 20.51 4.76 21.47
C MET A 1 19.00 4.84 21.42
N ASP A 2 18.45 6.03 21.66
CA ASP A 2 17.01 6.24 21.79
C ASP A 2 16.44 6.62 20.43
N HIS A 3 15.92 5.62 19.71
CA HIS A 3 15.48 5.75 18.32
C HIS A 3 14.22 6.62 18.20
N GLU A 4 13.35 6.59 19.21
CA GLU A 4 12.15 7.43 19.29
C GLU A 4 12.56 8.90 19.43
N LYS A 5 13.50 9.20 20.33
CA LYS A 5 14.04 10.55 20.47
C LYS A 5 14.73 11.06 19.20
N ILE A 6 15.43 10.19 18.47
CA ILE A 6 16.08 10.56 17.20
C ILE A 6 15.04 10.88 16.13
N LEU A 7 13.99 10.05 16.03
CA LEU A 7 12.88 10.25 15.10
C LEU A 7 12.14 11.56 15.40
N GLU A 8 11.75 11.80 16.66
CA GLU A 8 11.08 13.03 17.08
C GLU A 8 11.95 14.27 16.87
N THR A 9 13.27 14.16 17.10
CA THR A 9 14.21 15.26 16.83
C THR A 9 14.27 15.55 15.33
N ALA A 10 14.29 14.52 14.47
CA ALA A 10 14.30 14.69 13.02
C ALA A 10 12.98 15.27 12.49
N PHE A 11 11.84 14.89 13.08
CA PHE A 11 10.52 15.44 12.76
C PHE A 11 10.35 16.90 13.21
N ALA A 12 10.98 17.28 14.33
CA ALA A 12 10.91 18.64 14.85
C ALA A 12 11.95 19.60 14.22
N ASP A 13 12.91 19.08 13.45
CA ASP A 13 13.93 19.90 12.79
C ASP A 13 13.34 20.65 11.59
N PRO A 14 13.34 22.00 11.57
CA PRO A 14 12.79 22.79 10.47
C PRO A 14 13.56 22.66 9.15
N ASN A 15 14.75 22.05 9.16
CA ASN A 15 15.52 21.76 7.95
C ASN A 15 15.13 20.41 7.32
N ASN A 16 14.36 19.59 8.04
CA ASN A 16 13.81 18.34 7.53
C ASN A 16 12.37 18.57 7.07
N THR A 17 11.99 17.90 5.98
CA THR A 17 10.58 17.84 5.57
C THR A 17 9.91 16.71 6.35
N ALA A 18 9.25 17.06 7.46
CA ALA A 18 8.41 16.14 8.21
C ALA A 18 7.06 15.98 7.49
N ILE A 19 6.70 14.75 7.14
CA ILE A 19 5.45 14.45 6.44
C ILE A 19 4.61 13.56 7.35
N THR A 20 3.45 14.10 7.75
CA THR A 20 2.41 13.34 8.43
C THR A 20 1.24 13.25 7.47
N LEU A 21 1.09 12.09 6.83
CA LEU A 21 -0.08 11.84 5.99
C LEU A 21 -1.34 12.03 6.85
N PRO A 22 -2.35 12.79 6.38
CA PRO A 22 -3.64 12.78 7.06
C PRO A 22 -4.13 11.33 7.12
N PRO A 23 -4.90 10.91 8.14
CA PRO A 23 -5.59 9.64 8.08
C PRO A 23 -6.59 9.71 6.93
N ALA A 24 -6.12 9.41 5.72
CA ALA A 24 -7.00 8.95 4.67
C ALA A 24 -7.72 7.77 5.32
N ASN A 25 -9.05 7.73 5.24
CA ASN A 25 -9.84 6.63 5.80
C ASN A 25 -9.64 5.33 4.97
N VAL A 26 -8.43 5.13 4.44
CA VAL A 26 -7.92 3.92 3.81
C VAL A 26 -7.76 2.79 4.82
N ASN A 27 -7.72 3.11 6.11
CA ASN A 27 -7.67 2.12 7.19
C ASN A 27 -8.92 2.28 8.05
N LYS A 28 -10.08 1.98 7.45
CA LYS A 28 -11.39 2.12 8.10
C LYS A 28 -11.43 1.43 9.45
N GLU A 29 -10.83 0.24 9.53
CA GLU A 29 -10.64 -0.48 10.78
C GLU A 29 -9.26 -1.16 10.78
N ILE A 30 -8.48 -0.97 11.85
CA ILE A 30 -7.28 -1.76 12.16
C ILE A 30 -7.49 -2.39 13.52
N PHE A 31 -7.22 -3.69 13.63
CA PHE A 31 -7.34 -4.40 14.89
C PHE A 31 -6.40 -5.60 14.97
N ASN A 32 -6.34 -6.21 16.15
CA ASN A 32 -5.49 -7.36 16.46
C ASN A 32 -3.99 -7.10 16.21
N LEU A 33 -3.53 -5.87 16.48
CA LEU A 33 -2.12 -5.53 16.40
C LEU A 33 -1.31 -6.39 17.39
N LYS A 34 -0.32 -7.10 16.86
CA LYS A 34 0.68 -7.85 17.62
C LYS A 34 2.06 -7.41 17.15
N LYS A 35 2.96 -7.22 18.11
CA LYS A 35 4.37 -6.92 17.86
C LYS A 35 5.23 -8.04 18.42
N ASP A 36 6.16 -8.54 17.61
CA ASP A 36 7.15 -9.54 17.99
C ASP A 36 8.51 -9.11 17.44
N GLY A 37 9.28 -8.42 18.29
CA GLY A 37 10.53 -7.77 17.88
C GLY A 37 10.32 -6.78 16.74
N ALA A 38 11.02 -6.99 15.63
CA ALA A 38 10.94 -6.19 14.41
C ALA A 38 9.75 -6.55 13.50
N LYS A 39 8.84 -7.43 13.94
CA LYS A 39 7.66 -7.83 13.17
C LYS A 39 6.39 -7.28 13.80
N GLU A 40 5.50 -6.78 12.96
CA GLU A 40 4.15 -6.36 13.35
C GLU A 40 3.12 -7.07 12.49
N THR A 41 2.07 -7.59 13.12
CA THR A 41 0.93 -8.16 12.40
C THR A 41 -0.37 -7.53 12.86
N PHE A 42 -1.28 -7.24 11.93
CA PHE A 42 -2.61 -6.74 12.24
C PHE A 42 -3.58 -7.06 11.11
N VAL A 43 -4.87 -6.90 11.38
CA VAL A 43 -5.90 -6.92 10.34
C VAL A 43 -6.20 -5.49 9.93
N ARG A 44 -6.33 -5.27 8.62
CA ARG A 44 -6.71 -4.01 8.01
C ARG A 44 -7.96 -4.20 7.18
N VAL A 45 -8.98 -3.38 7.44
CA VAL A 45 -10.20 -3.28 6.64
C VAL A 45 -10.25 -1.90 6.00
N SER A 46 -10.49 -1.87 4.70
CA SER A 46 -10.39 -0.67 3.89
C SER A 46 -11.46 -0.65 2.80
N ASP A 47 -11.94 0.53 2.42
CA ASP A 47 -12.71 0.71 1.19
C ASP A 47 -11.72 1.25 0.12
N GLN A 48 -11.39 0.43 -0.88
CA GLN A 48 -10.38 0.72 -1.91
C GLN A 48 -11.05 0.90 -3.28
N LYS A 49 -10.47 1.74 -4.14
CA LYS A 49 -10.88 1.79 -5.55
C LYS A 49 -10.64 0.44 -6.20
N THR A 50 -11.57 0.00 -7.06
CA THR A 50 -11.33 -1.21 -7.85
C THR A 50 -10.27 -0.94 -8.92
N TRP A 51 -9.49 -1.95 -9.28
CA TRP A 51 -8.47 -1.80 -10.33
C TRP A 51 -9.07 -1.63 -11.72
N LYS A 52 -10.18 -2.31 -12.02
CA LYS A 52 -10.86 -2.22 -13.32
C LYS A 52 -11.60 -0.89 -13.49
N ASP A 53 -12.15 -0.33 -12.42
CA ASP A 53 -12.93 0.90 -12.45
C ASP A 53 -12.63 1.78 -11.23
N ALA A 54 -11.85 2.83 -11.45
CA ALA A 54 -11.42 3.77 -10.42
C ALA A 54 -12.57 4.64 -9.85
N SER A 55 -13.77 4.60 -10.46
CA SER A 55 -14.98 5.23 -9.91
C SER A 55 -15.71 4.35 -8.90
N GLN A 56 -15.39 3.06 -8.87
CA GLN A 56 -15.98 2.09 -7.96
C GLN A 56 -15.07 1.83 -6.75
N TYR A 57 -15.69 1.66 -5.58
CA TYR A 57 -15.01 1.28 -4.36
C TYR A 57 -15.53 -0.07 -3.88
N THR A 58 -14.64 -0.84 -3.26
CA THR A 58 -14.96 -2.16 -2.70
C THR A 58 -14.25 -2.37 -1.39
N LYS A 59 -14.81 -3.27 -0.56
CA LYS A 59 -14.21 -3.61 0.72
C LYS A 59 -13.08 -4.60 0.54
N VAL A 60 -11.90 -4.24 1.02
CA VAL A 60 -10.73 -5.11 1.06
C VAL A 60 -10.38 -5.39 2.53
N ILE A 61 -10.18 -6.66 2.83
CA ILE A 61 -9.73 -7.14 4.15
C ILE A 61 -8.36 -7.79 3.95
N GLU A 62 -7.37 -7.33 4.69
CA GLU A 62 -5.99 -7.80 4.60
C GLU A 62 -5.47 -8.21 5.97
N GLN A 63 -4.85 -9.39 6.07
CA GLN A 63 -3.91 -9.70 7.14
C GLN A 63 -2.55 -9.11 6.75
N VAL A 64 -2.06 -8.19 7.56
CA VAL A 64 -0.84 -7.43 7.28
C VAL A 64 0.30 -7.95 8.13
N LEU A 65 1.48 -8.11 7.51
CA LEU A 65 2.76 -8.30 8.17
C LEU A 65 3.70 -7.17 7.75
N LEU A 66 4.23 -6.45 8.73
CA LEU A 66 5.35 -5.53 8.57
C LEU A 66 6.59 -6.20 9.16
N ASP A 67 7.61 -6.40 8.35
CA ASP A 67 8.92 -6.93 8.74
C ASP A 67 9.96 -5.81 8.58
N HIS A 68 10.29 -5.18 9.71
CA HIS A 68 11.18 -4.02 9.75
C HIS A 68 12.66 -4.41 9.57
N ASP A 69 13.04 -5.66 9.86
CA ASP A 69 14.41 -6.14 9.64
C ASP A 69 14.72 -6.22 8.14
N THR A 70 13.73 -6.58 7.35
CA THR A 70 13.88 -6.78 5.89
C THR A 70 13.22 -5.69 5.05
N GLY A 71 12.57 -4.71 5.68
CA GLY A 71 11.87 -3.62 4.99
C GLY A 71 10.72 -4.11 4.11
N ARG A 72 9.98 -5.13 4.56
CA ARG A 72 8.89 -5.77 3.79
C ARG A 72 7.54 -5.48 4.45
N ALA A 73 6.57 -5.10 3.63
CA ALA A 73 5.16 -5.05 3.99
C ALA A 73 4.38 -6.03 3.12
N ILE A 74 3.71 -6.99 3.75
CA ILE A 74 2.94 -8.04 3.10
C ILE A 74 1.48 -7.90 3.48
N PHE A 75 0.61 -7.92 2.48
CA PHE A 75 -0.84 -7.80 2.61
C PHE A 75 -1.48 -9.06 2.04
N ILE A 76 -2.11 -9.85 2.91
CA ILE A 76 -2.78 -11.10 2.54
C ILE A 76 -4.28 -10.84 2.53
N GLY A 77 -4.87 -10.68 1.35
CA GLY A 77 -6.31 -10.54 1.18
C GLY A 77 -7.06 -11.79 1.68
N VAL A 78 -8.14 -11.57 2.43
CA VAL A 78 -9.03 -12.63 2.95
C VAL A 78 -10.49 -12.30 2.67
N ASP A 79 -11.37 -13.33 2.66
CA ASP A 79 -12.79 -13.13 2.36
C ASP A 79 -13.58 -12.55 3.53
N GLU A 80 -13.18 -12.91 4.75
CA GLU A 80 -13.89 -12.53 5.96
C GLU A 80 -12.99 -12.46 7.18
N VAL A 81 -13.41 -11.69 8.18
CA VAL A 81 -12.78 -11.61 9.50
C VAL A 81 -13.83 -11.31 10.56
N GLU A 82 -13.58 -11.76 11.79
CA GLU A 82 -14.31 -11.33 12.97
C GLU A 82 -13.58 -10.17 13.65
N ALA A 83 -14.27 -9.04 13.81
CA ALA A 83 -13.75 -7.88 14.54
C ALA A 83 -13.78 -8.14 16.05
N PRO A 84 -13.01 -7.38 16.86
CA PRO A 84 -12.94 -7.58 18.32
C PRO A 84 -14.28 -7.42 19.06
N ASP A 85 -15.25 -6.73 18.44
CA ASP A 85 -16.61 -6.55 18.95
C ASP A 85 -17.56 -7.70 18.56
N GLY A 86 -17.04 -8.75 17.91
CA GLY A 86 -17.79 -9.91 17.43
C GLY A 86 -18.49 -9.71 16.09
N ARG A 87 -18.37 -8.53 15.43
CA ARG A 87 -18.92 -8.33 14.10
C ARG A 87 -18.17 -9.18 13.07
N LYS A 88 -18.91 -9.90 12.24
CA LYS A 88 -18.38 -10.54 11.04
C LYS A 88 -18.31 -9.52 9.88
N ILE A 89 -17.13 -9.31 9.32
CA ILE A 89 -16.88 -8.42 8.19
C ILE A 89 -16.57 -9.27 6.96
N LEU A 90 -17.25 -9.01 5.84
CA LEU A 90 -17.05 -9.68 4.56
C LEU A 90 -16.42 -8.72 3.55
N ARG A 91 -15.54 -9.23 2.69
CA ARG A 91 -14.98 -8.46 1.58
C ARG A 91 -16.05 -8.16 0.53
N GLY A 92 -15.83 -7.10 -0.25
CA GLY A 92 -16.61 -6.82 -1.44
C GLY A 92 -16.24 -7.78 -2.58
N GLN A 93 -17.13 -7.89 -3.56
CA GLN A 93 -17.01 -8.84 -4.68
C GLN A 93 -16.58 -8.16 -5.98
N GLU A 94 -16.44 -6.83 -5.96
CA GLU A 94 -16.16 -6.00 -7.13
C GLU A 94 -14.66 -5.99 -7.49
N GLN A 95 -13.81 -6.56 -6.64
CA GLN A 95 -12.39 -6.79 -6.90
C GLN A 95 -12.03 -8.22 -6.49
N PRO A 96 -11.16 -8.91 -7.26
CA PRO A 96 -10.60 -10.19 -6.84
C PRO A 96 -9.94 -10.10 -5.46
N ARG A 97 -9.86 -11.23 -4.76
CA ARG A 97 -8.95 -11.39 -3.63
C ARG A 97 -7.52 -11.40 -4.16
N PHE A 98 -6.61 -10.75 -3.44
CA PHE A 98 -5.22 -10.64 -3.86
C PHE A 98 -4.25 -10.67 -2.68
N HIS A 99 -2.97 -10.87 -2.99
CA HIS A 99 -1.88 -10.61 -2.05
C HIS A 99 -0.94 -9.59 -2.66
N VAL A 100 -0.41 -8.71 -1.81
CA VAL A 100 0.56 -7.69 -2.20
C VAL A 100 1.79 -7.81 -1.31
N GLU A 101 2.96 -7.63 -1.91
CA GLU A 101 4.18 -7.28 -1.19
C GLU A 101 4.70 -5.93 -1.69
N HIS A 102 5.02 -5.07 -0.74
CA HIS A 102 5.87 -3.90 -0.94
C HIS A 102 7.19 -4.13 -0.21
N SER A 103 8.32 -3.98 -0.91
CA SER A 103 9.62 -4.00 -0.27
C SER A 103 10.66 -3.22 -1.06
N VAL A 104 11.82 -3.02 -0.45
CA VAL A 104 13.00 -2.45 -1.11
C VAL A 104 14.13 -3.47 -1.05
N ALA A 105 14.90 -3.53 -2.13
CA ALA A 105 16.07 -4.39 -2.26
C ALA A 105 17.16 -3.65 -3.06
N GLY A 106 18.21 -4.37 -3.44
CA GLY A 106 19.35 -3.78 -4.14
C GLY A 106 20.29 -3.04 -3.20
N ASN A 107 21.16 -2.21 -3.76
CA ASN A 107 22.15 -1.44 -3.03
C ASN A 107 21.99 0.06 -3.33
N GLU A 108 22.75 0.93 -2.68
CA GLU A 108 22.63 2.39 -2.86
C GLU A 108 22.86 2.86 -4.31
N SER A 109 23.68 2.14 -5.08
CA SER A 109 23.96 2.46 -6.49
C SER A 109 22.94 1.86 -7.45
N GLU A 110 22.23 0.82 -7.03
CA GLU A 110 21.22 0.10 -7.80
C GLU A 110 20.03 -0.26 -6.90
N PRO A 111 19.24 0.73 -6.45
CA PRO A 111 18.11 0.47 -5.57
C PRO A 111 16.98 -0.19 -6.36
N LEU A 112 16.35 -1.20 -5.76
CA LEU A 112 15.23 -1.93 -6.35
C LEU A 112 13.97 -1.72 -5.51
N ASN A 113 12.95 -1.11 -6.12
CA ASN A 113 11.60 -1.13 -5.57
C ASN A 113 10.91 -2.44 -5.98
N ILE A 114 10.41 -3.20 -5.01
CA ILE A 114 9.68 -4.43 -5.25
C ILE A 114 8.21 -4.18 -4.91
N TRP A 115 7.36 -4.32 -5.93
CA TRP A 115 5.92 -4.38 -5.78
C TRP A 115 5.39 -5.61 -6.50
N ARG A 116 4.92 -6.61 -5.74
CA ARG A 116 4.40 -7.87 -6.29
C ARG A 116 2.94 -8.00 -5.93
N ILE A 117 2.11 -8.34 -6.92
CA ILE A 117 0.68 -8.58 -6.74
C ILE A 117 0.34 -9.94 -7.33
N VAL A 118 -0.40 -10.76 -6.58
CA VAL A 118 -1.01 -11.98 -7.08
C VAL A 118 -2.52 -11.94 -6.85
N HIS A 119 -3.28 -12.22 -7.89
CA HIS A 119 -4.74 -12.36 -7.85
C HIS A 119 -5.10 -13.83 -7.63
N LEU A 120 -6.06 -14.08 -6.74
CA LEU A 120 -6.42 -15.43 -6.31
C LEU A 120 -7.78 -15.89 -6.83
N ASP A 121 -8.52 -15.01 -7.50
CA ASP A 121 -9.78 -15.33 -8.17
C ASP A 121 -9.55 -15.42 -9.69
N ASN A 122 -10.39 -16.18 -10.39
CA ASN A 122 -10.25 -16.35 -11.84
C ASN A 122 -10.48 -15.03 -12.59
N ASP A 123 -9.53 -14.66 -13.45
CA ASP A 123 -9.62 -13.54 -14.40
C ASP A 123 -10.07 -14.07 -15.77
N GLU A 124 -11.27 -14.69 -15.83
CA GLU A 124 -11.74 -15.37 -17.05
C GLU A 124 -11.95 -14.41 -18.22
N ASP A 125 -12.32 -13.16 -17.93
CA ASP A 125 -12.50 -12.11 -18.93
C ASP A 125 -11.19 -11.42 -19.34
N GLY A 126 -10.07 -11.73 -18.67
CA GLY A 126 -8.75 -11.17 -18.94
C GLY A 126 -8.57 -9.70 -18.56
N GLY A 127 -9.60 -9.04 -18.01
CA GLY A 127 -9.59 -7.61 -17.79
C GLY A 127 -8.58 -7.17 -16.72
N LEU A 128 -8.29 -8.01 -15.73
CA LEU A 128 -7.24 -7.71 -14.74
C LEU A 128 -5.86 -7.80 -15.38
N ARG A 129 -5.59 -8.86 -16.15
CA ARG A 129 -4.31 -9.00 -16.86
C ARG A 129 -4.05 -7.80 -17.77
N GLU A 130 -5.05 -7.34 -18.52
CA GLU A 130 -4.94 -6.15 -19.34
C GLU A 130 -4.65 -4.90 -18.50
N THR A 131 -5.43 -4.66 -17.45
CA THR A 131 -5.23 -3.53 -16.53
C THR A 131 -3.81 -3.48 -15.96
N PHE A 132 -3.29 -4.63 -15.51
CA PHE A 132 -1.95 -4.71 -14.94
C PHE A 132 -0.84 -4.70 -15.98
N GLY A 133 -1.08 -5.22 -17.19
CA GLY A 133 -0.16 -5.07 -18.32
C GLY A 133 0.07 -3.61 -18.67
N ASN A 134 -1.02 -2.85 -18.86
CA ASN A 134 -0.97 -1.41 -19.11
C ASN A 134 -0.27 -0.65 -17.96
N MET A 135 -0.47 -1.10 -16.72
CA MET A 135 0.19 -0.53 -15.55
C MET A 135 1.70 -0.80 -15.52
N ALA A 136 2.14 -1.99 -15.91
CA ALA A 136 3.56 -2.35 -15.96
C ALA A 136 4.31 -1.68 -17.11
N GLU A 137 3.64 -1.41 -18.22
CA GLU A 137 4.20 -0.69 -19.37
C GLU A 137 4.26 0.82 -19.18
N SER A 138 3.50 1.37 -18.23
CA SER A 138 3.51 2.79 -17.92
C SER A 138 4.87 3.21 -17.33
N PRO A 139 5.62 4.13 -17.97
CA PRO A 139 6.86 4.66 -17.42
C PRO A 139 6.61 5.68 -16.30
N TYR A 140 5.35 6.06 -16.08
CA TYR A 140 4.96 7.05 -15.08
C TYR A 140 4.81 6.42 -13.69
N LEU A 141 5.06 7.25 -12.68
CA LEU A 141 4.80 6.90 -11.29
C LEU A 141 3.31 6.58 -11.08
N ARG A 142 3.04 5.69 -10.12
CA ARG A 142 1.67 5.39 -9.73
C ARG A 142 1.04 6.63 -9.11
N GLU A 143 -0.27 6.80 -9.29
CA GLU A 143 -1.01 7.99 -8.85
C GLU A 143 -0.80 8.31 -7.36
N PHE A 144 -0.71 7.30 -6.48
CA PHE A 144 -0.43 7.55 -5.06
C PHE A 144 0.97 8.14 -4.82
N SER A 145 1.97 7.74 -5.63
CA SER A 145 3.30 8.35 -5.62
C SER A 145 3.27 9.75 -6.23
N GLU A 146 2.47 9.97 -7.28
CA GLU A 146 2.30 11.31 -7.87
C GLU A 146 1.64 12.29 -6.88
N VAL A 147 0.58 11.85 -6.18
CA VAL A 147 -0.09 12.62 -5.12
C VAL A 147 0.86 12.91 -3.99
N TYR A 148 1.63 11.94 -3.50
CA TYR A 148 2.65 12.17 -2.47
C TYR A 148 3.67 13.23 -2.91
N ILE A 149 4.19 13.14 -4.13
CA ILE A 149 5.18 14.10 -4.62
C ILE A 149 4.60 15.51 -4.77
N ARG A 150 3.36 15.62 -5.24
CA ARG A 150 2.71 16.92 -5.44
C ARG A 150 2.23 17.53 -4.13
N GLU A 151 1.42 16.81 -3.38
CA GLU A 151 0.72 17.32 -2.20
C GLU A 151 1.65 17.37 -0.98
N ASP A 152 2.57 16.40 -0.83
CA ASP A 152 3.37 16.26 0.40
C ASP A 152 4.82 16.73 0.21
N LEU A 153 5.43 16.52 -0.96
CA LEU A 153 6.76 17.07 -1.27
C LEU A 153 6.72 18.46 -1.92
N GLY A 154 5.53 18.96 -2.28
CA GLY A 154 5.35 20.25 -2.93
C GLY A 154 6.06 20.34 -4.28
N ARG A 155 6.29 19.21 -4.95
CA ARG A 155 7.00 19.15 -6.23
C ARG A 155 6.00 18.91 -7.34
N GLU A 156 6.01 19.82 -8.32
CA GLU A 156 5.24 19.61 -9.54
C GLU A 156 5.89 18.50 -10.37
N LEU A 157 5.11 17.49 -10.71
CA LEU A 157 5.53 16.43 -11.63
C LEU A 157 5.21 16.85 -13.06
N THR A 158 6.25 17.08 -13.85
CA THR A 158 6.11 17.22 -15.30
C THR A 158 6.18 15.83 -15.93
N ARG A 159 5.09 15.39 -16.58
CA ARG A 159 5.13 14.17 -17.40
C ARG A 159 6.02 14.44 -18.62
N LEU A 160 7.08 13.66 -18.76
CA LEU A 160 7.89 13.69 -19.98
C LEU A 160 7.08 13.06 -21.11
N GLU A 161 6.98 13.73 -22.25
CA GLU A 161 6.42 13.10 -23.44
C GLU A 161 7.33 11.95 -23.85
N VAL A 162 6.78 10.73 -23.83
CA VAL A 162 7.49 9.55 -24.32
C VAL A 162 7.43 9.61 -25.84
N SER A 163 8.58 9.80 -26.49
CA SER A 163 8.69 9.69 -27.94
C SER A 163 8.38 8.25 -28.34
N GLN A 164 7.43 8.06 -29.27
CA GLN A 164 7.10 6.75 -29.85
C GLN A 164 8.26 6.18 -30.66
#